data_AF-A0A8S3S3F1-F1
#
_entry.id   AF-A0A8S3S3F1-F1
#
_cell.length_a   1.000
_cell.length_b   1.000
_cell.length_c   1.000
_cell.angle_alpha   90.00
_cell.angle_beta   90.00
_cell.angle_gamma   90.00
#
_symmetry.space_group_name_H-M   'P 1'
#
loop_
_entity.id
_entity.type
_entity.pdbx_description
1 polymer ?
#
loop_
_entity_poly.entity_id
_entity_poly.type
_entity_poly.pdbx_seq_one_letter_code
_entity_poly.pdbx_strand_id
1 'polypeptide(L)'
;MQYPEFIELIKCYDFICLTETKTDDFDNVDIPGYTFKLKNRKTKSKVKSGGIAFGYKNELENYVQTIETESNLVFWVKISANYLKTEQDVMIGTVYIPPENSTYKVPDSINILEQEFLKFSANHESILLTGDFNSRTAANLDFYEITNTNHDTSDNFNIDFSNNLHKFHMSRFRNSCDKTKNHFGNLLLEMCRNNNLFILNGRVEGDKEGLFTCRQSSVVDYFICTYNLLSCVVNMSVLDFSALFSDVHSPLNCKLVFNSIDNIVECDDILINDLTCHERKGFKKWDCEKEAEFLRNIDRNKIDQLNNDLTMLNTSILAQENINKIVESVNGLMLDSAEKKNMFQDMQCLWAWYFIRTKNRYRYIRIDIKIDQPKHEYNNLLM
;
A
#
# COMPACT_ATOMS: atom_id res chain seq x y z
N MET A 1 -18.82 31.69 2.86
CA MET A 1 -19.60 31.42 1.63
C MET A 1 -20.25 30.07 1.83
N GLN A 2 -21.58 30.00 1.84
CA GLN A 2 -22.26 28.72 1.68
C GLN A 2 -22.23 28.43 0.18
N TYR A 3 -21.75 27.25 -0.22
CA TYR A 3 -21.72 26.80 -1.62
C TYR A 3 -22.89 25.83 -1.79
N PRO A 4 -24.10 26.28 -2.17
CA PRO A 4 -25.29 25.44 -2.15
C PRO A 4 -25.16 24.21 -3.05
N GLU A 5 -24.48 24.35 -4.19
CA GLU A 5 -24.22 23.26 -5.13
C GLU A 5 -23.31 22.18 -4.52
N PHE A 6 -22.32 22.58 -3.73
CA PHE A 6 -21.45 21.63 -3.02
C PHE A 6 -22.22 20.95 -1.89
N ILE A 7 -23.01 21.70 -1.11
CA ILE A 7 -23.87 21.14 -0.06
C ILE A 7 -24.86 20.13 -0.65
N GLU A 8 -25.48 20.48 -1.78
CA GLU A 8 -26.42 19.64 -2.50
C GLU A 8 -25.76 18.36 -3.03
N LEU A 9 -24.50 18.44 -3.50
CA LEU A 9 -23.72 17.28 -3.89
C LEU A 9 -23.43 16.37 -2.68
N ILE A 10 -22.93 16.93 -1.57
CA ILE A 10 -22.40 16.10 -0.49
C ILE A 10 -23.49 15.47 0.38
N LYS A 11 -24.71 16.03 0.44
CA LYS A 11 -25.75 15.64 1.42
C LYS A 11 -26.16 14.17 1.38
N CYS A 12 -25.94 13.49 0.26
CA CYS A 12 -26.27 12.08 0.10
C CYS A 12 -25.17 11.13 0.60
N TYR A 13 -23.99 11.63 0.97
CA TYR A 13 -22.85 10.82 1.39
C TYR A 13 -22.62 10.89 2.90
N ASP A 14 -22.31 9.76 3.52
CA ASP A 14 -22.03 9.71 4.95
C ASP A 14 -20.62 10.24 5.29
N PHE A 15 -19.67 10.00 4.38
CA PHE A 15 -18.26 10.37 4.51
C PHE A 15 -17.77 11.10 3.26
N ILE A 16 -16.97 12.14 3.44
CA ILE A 16 -16.41 12.99 2.38
C ILE A 16 -14.89 13.03 2.54
N CYS A 17 -14.16 12.74 1.47
CA CYS A 17 -12.70 12.78 1.44
C CYS A 17 -12.26 13.88 0.47
N LEU A 18 -11.55 14.91 0.96
CA LEU A 18 -11.08 16.03 0.15
C LEU A 18 -9.56 16.10 0.19
N THR A 19 -8.96 16.30 -0.98
CA THR A 19 -7.53 16.55 -1.17
C THR A 19 -7.31 17.97 -1.68
N GLU A 20 -6.09 18.49 -1.55
CA GLU A 20 -5.74 19.86 -1.94
C GLU A 20 -6.65 20.95 -1.35
N THR A 21 -7.08 20.77 -0.09
CA THR A 21 -7.96 21.73 0.60
C THR A 21 -7.33 23.10 0.74
N LYS A 22 -5.99 23.18 0.67
CA LYS A 22 -5.21 24.41 0.82
C LYS A 22 -5.58 25.15 2.10
N THR A 23 -5.88 24.41 3.17
CA THR A 23 -6.17 24.96 4.49
C THR A 23 -4.90 25.11 5.35
N ASP A 24 -4.98 25.92 6.41
CA ASP A 24 -4.02 26.04 7.50
C ASP A 24 -4.74 26.10 8.87
N ASP A 25 -4.00 26.13 9.99
CA ASP A 25 -4.57 26.10 11.36
C ASP A 25 -5.48 27.29 11.70
N PHE A 26 -5.52 28.32 10.84
CA PHE A 26 -6.39 29.48 11.02
C PHE A 26 -7.68 29.39 10.21
N ASP A 27 -7.80 28.40 9.32
CA ASP A 27 -9.01 28.15 8.56
C ASP A 27 -10.00 27.33 9.39
N ASN A 28 -11.27 27.73 9.33
CA ASN A 28 -12.37 26.95 9.87
C ASN A 28 -13.29 26.52 8.72
N VAL A 29 -13.55 25.22 8.62
CA VAL A 29 -14.47 24.65 7.62
C VAL A 29 -15.80 24.36 8.30
N ASP A 30 -16.74 25.28 8.11
CA ASP A 30 -18.11 25.16 8.62
C ASP A 30 -19.06 24.85 7.46
N ILE A 31 -19.52 23.59 7.41
CA ILE A 31 -20.44 23.09 6.39
C ILE A 31 -21.66 22.51 7.10
N PRO A 32 -22.87 23.08 6.90
CA PRO A 32 -24.07 22.62 7.58
C PRO A 32 -24.31 21.11 7.39
N GLY A 33 -24.55 20.42 8.51
CA GLY A 33 -24.82 18.97 8.54
C GLY A 33 -23.58 18.08 8.54
N TYR A 34 -22.36 18.63 8.38
CA TYR A 34 -21.11 17.88 8.37
C TYR A 34 -20.08 18.43 9.35
N THR A 35 -19.37 17.52 10.02
CA THR A 35 -18.14 17.83 10.75
C THR A 35 -16.97 17.53 9.82
N PHE A 36 -16.05 18.48 9.67
CA PHE A 36 -14.79 18.28 8.96
C PHE A 36 -13.61 18.25 9.91
N LYS A 37 -12.75 17.25 9.76
CA LYS A 37 -11.43 17.19 10.39
C LYS A 37 -10.39 17.49 9.33
N LEU A 38 -9.40 18.31 9.68
CA LEU A 38 -8.39 18.80 8.74
C LEU A 38 -7.03 18.22 9.10
N LYS A 39 -6.30 17.76 8.08
CA LYS A 39 -4.87 17.45 8.14
C LYS A 39 -4.16 18.43 7.22
N ASN A 40 -3.89 19.61 7.78
CA ASN A 40 -3.34 20.77 7.08
C ASN A 40 -1.96 21.15 7.64
N ARG A 41 -1.35 22.18 7.04
CA ARG A 41 -0.08 22.72 7.54
C ARG A 41 -0.30 23.51 8.82
N LYS A 42 0.59 23.29 9.79
CA LYS A 42 0.56 23.95 11.11
C LYS A 42 1.01 25.42 11.11
N THR A 43 1.62 25.89 10.02
CA THR A 43 2.19 27.23 9.93
C THR A 43 1.52 28.06 8.85
N LYS A 44 1.24 29.33 9.18
CA LYS A 44 0.69 30.29 8.24
C LYS A 44 1.64 30.48 7.06
N SER A 45 1.23 30.04 5.89
CA SER A 45 1.99 30.21 4.66
C SER A 45 1.41 31.35 3.83
N LYS A 46 2.27 32.13 3.17
CA LYS A 46 1.83 33.11 2.17
C LYS A 46 1.17 32.45 0.95
N VAL A 47 1.55 31.21 0.66
CA VAL A 47 0.97 30.38 -0.41
C VAL A 47 0.47 29.07 0.21
N LYS A 48 -0.83 28.87 0.22
CA LYS A 48 -1.46 27.64 0.73
C LYS A 48 -1.33 26.52 -0.32
N SER A 49 -0.96 25.31 0.12
CA SER A 49 -0.73 24.15 -0.75
C SER A 49 -0.92 22.83 0.00
N GLY A 50 -1.33 21.78 -0.72
CA GLY A 50 -1.67 20.47 -0.14
C GLY A 50 -2.92 20.55 0.73
N GLY A 51 -2.94 19.77 1.80
CA GLY A 51 -4.07 19.70 2.74
C GLY A 51 -5.02 18.55 2.40
N ILE A 52 -5.45 17.83 3.44
CA ILE A 52 -6.41 16.74 3.35
C ILE A 52 -7.52 17.04 4.36
N ALA A 53 -8.78 16.80 4.01
CA ALA A 53 -9.88 16.86 4.94
C ALA A 53 -10.75 15.60 4.86
N PHE A 54 -11.26 15.20 6.01
CA PHE A 54 -12.26 14.15 6.13
C PHE A 54 -13.51 14.74 6.76
N GLY A 55 -14.60 14.73 6.00
CA GLY A 55 -15.93 15.15 6.42
C GLY A 55 -16.82 13.96 6.73
N TYR A 56 -17.72 14.11 7.69
CA TYR A 56 -18.76 13.12 7.97
C TYR A 56 -20.01 13.81 8.49
N LYS A 57 -21.19 13.19 8.29
CA LYS A 57 -22.45 13.75 8.81
C LYS A 57 -22.38 13.92 10.33
N ASN A 58 -22.91 15.02 10.85
CA ASN A 58 -22.85 15.36 12.29
C ASN A 58 -23.37 14.24 13.21
N GLU A 59 -24.39 13.49 12.76
CA GLU A 59 -24.96 12.35 13.50
C GLU A 59 -23.99 11.17 13.68
N LEU A 60 -22.87 11.15 12.94
CA LEU A 60 -21.86 10.09 12.96
C LEU A 60 -20.67 10.38 13.89
N GLU A 61 -20.63 11.52 14.60
CA GLU A 61 -19.49 11.93 15.45
C GLU A 61 -19.05 10.83 16.43
N ASN A 62 -20.00 10.11 17.03
CA ASN A 62 -19.71 9.04 18.00
C ASN A 62 -19.15 7.75 17.38
N TYR A 63 -19.18 7.63 16.05
CA TYR A 63 -18.76 6.44 15.31
C TYR A 63 -17.51 6.67 14.47
N VAL A 64 -16.99 7.90 14.47
CA VAL A 64 -15.83 8.30 13.68
C VAL A 64 -14.68 8.67 14.61
N GLN A 65 -13.53 8.03 14.43
CA GLN A 65 -12.32 8.34 15.18
C GLN A 65 -11.18 8.67 14.21
N THR A 66 -10.65 9.89 14.27
CA THR A 66 -9.44 10.27 13.55
C THR A 66 -8.21 9.65 14.20
N ILE A 67 -7.26 9.20 13.39
CA ILE A 67 -5.97 8.67 13.85
C ILE A 67 -4.86 9.61 13.38
N GLU A 68 -4.16 10.21 14.32
CA GLU A 68 -3.01 11.05 14.04
C GLU A 68 -1.79 10.18 13.72
N THR A 69 -1.13 10.50 12.61
CA THR A 69 0.13 9.90 12.20
C THR A 69 1.06 10.98 11.67
N GLU A 70 2.37 10.71 11.71
CA GLU A 70 3.40 11.64 11.22
C GLU A 70 3.35 11.83 9.69
N SER A 71 2.70 10.91 8.97
CA SER A 71 2.62 10.98 7.51
C SER A 71 1.72 12.13 7.05
N ASN A 72 2.23 13.02 6.20
CA ASN A 72 1.43 14.07 5.58
C ASN A 72 0.74 13.62 4.28
N LEU A 73 0.95 12.35 3.87
CA LEU A 73 0.42 11.81 2.61
C LEU A 73 -0.96 11.16 2.77
N VAL A 74 -1.34 10.83 4.00
CA VAL A 74 -2.58 10.11 4.30
C VAL A 74 -3.21 10.61 5.59
N PHE A 75 -4.53 10.77 5.57
CA PHE A 75 -5.36 11.03 6.74
C PHE A 75 -6.19 9.77 7.06
N TRP A 76 -5.84 9.13 8.18
CA TRP A 76 -6.51 7.95 8.68
C TRP A 76 -7.71 8.27 9.58
N VAL A 77 -8.79 7.57 9.31
CA VAL A 77 -10.03 7.60 10.09
C VAL A 77 -10.53 6.18 10.27
N LYS A 78 -11.00 5.88 11.48
CA LYS A 78 -11.61 4.61 11.85
C LYS A 78 -13.12 4.79 11.97
N ILE A 79 -13.88 3.94 11.30
CA ILE A 79 -15.33 3.90 11.36
C ILE A 79 -15.76 2.71 12.22
N SER A 80 -16.57 2.99 13.23
CA SER A 80 -16.95 2.02 14.24
C SER A 80 -17.76 0.86 13.68
N ALA A 81 -17.37 -0.35 14.05
CA ALA A 81 -18.10 -1.58 13.79
C ALA A 81 -19.56 -1.53 14.27
N ASN A 82 -19.83 -0.79 15.35
CA ASN A 82 -21.19 -0.60 15.88
C ASN A 82 -22.10 0.14 14.89
N TYR A 83 -21.58 1.11 14.16
CA TYR A 83 -22.32 1.82 13.12
C TYR A 83 -22.50 0.95 11.88
N LEU A 84 -21.43 0.27 11.48
CA LEU A 84 -21.40 -0.59 10.29
C LEU A 84 -22.13 -1.92 10.48
N LYS A 85 -22.45 -2.30 11.73
CA LYS A 85 -22.99 -3.60 12.12
C LYS A 85 -22.10 -4.76 11.68
N THR A 86 -20.79 -4.57 11.84
CA THR A 86 -19.73 -5.54 11.52
C THR A 86 -19.04 -6.01 12.79
N GLU A 87 -18.20 -7.04 12.70
CA GLU A 87 -17.36 -7.48 13.82
C GLU A 87 -16.14 -6.59 14.04
N GLN A 88 -15.64 -5.96 12.99
CA GLN A 88 -14.45 -5.13 13.01
C GLN A 88 -14.73 -3.73 12.45
N ASP A 89 -13.99 -2.76 13.00
CA ASP A 89 -13.95 -1.39 12.49
C ASP A 89 -13.40 -1.37 11.05
N VAL A 90 -13.84 -0.41 10.24
CA VAL A 90 -13.28 -0.16 8.91
C VAL A 90 -12.36 1.05 8.96
N MET A 91 -11.17 0.91 8.39
CA MET A 91 -10.21 2.00 8.26
C MET A 91 -10.35 2.69 6.91
N ILE A 92 -10.40 4.01 6.92
CA ILE A 92 -10.37 4.85 5.71
C ILE A 92 -9.11 5.71 5.74
N GLY A 93 -8.29 5.60 4.70
CA GLY A 93 -7.13 6.45 4.47
C GLY A 93 -7.39 7.41 3.31
N THR A 94 -7.58 8.71 3.58
CA THR A 94 -7.63 9.72 2.52
C THR A 94 -6.22 10.10 2.11
N VAL A 95 -5.84 9.79 0.88
CA VAL A 95 -4.47 9.91 0.35
C VAL A 95 -4.35 11.15 -0.54
N TYR A 96 -3.28 11.90 -0.36
CA TYR A 96 -2.81 12.91 -1.31
C TYR A 96 -1.29 12.77 -1.50
N ILE A 97 -0.89 12.32 -2.68
CA ILE A 97 0.51 12.23 -3.08
C ILE A 97 0.80 13.37 -4.06
N PRO A 98 1.74 14.28 -3.75
CA PRO A 98 2.11 15.35 -4.69
C PRO A 98 2.61 14.80 -6.03
N PRO A 99 2.34 15.46 -7.16
CA PRO A 99 2.82 15.01 -8.48
C PRO A 99 4.35 14.84 -8.54
N GLU A 100 4.83 13.87 -9.33
CA GLU A 100 6.27 13.54 -9.50
C GLU A 100 7.14 14.77 -9.84
N ASN A 101 6.59 15.69 -10.63
CA ASN A 101 7.27 16.89 -11.12
C ASN A 101 7.00 18.13 -10.27
N SER A 102 6.30 18.00 -9.15
CA SER A 102 5.99 19.13 -8.27
C SER A 102 7.21 19.52 -7.42
N THR A 103 7.26 20.80 -7.03
CA THR A 103 8.23 21.30 -6.04
C THR A 103 8.00 20.71 -4.64
N TYR A 104 6.81 20.16 -4.40
CA TYR A 104 6.40 19.53 -3.15
C TYR A 104 6.56 18.00 -3.18
N LYS A 105 7.25 17.45 -4.19
CA LYS A 105 7.45 15.99 -4.29
C LYS A 105 8.06 15.46 -3.00
N VAL A 106 7.48 14.39 -2.49
CA VAL A 106 8.03 13.64 -1.37
C VAL A 106 8.73 12.41 -1.97
N PRO A 107 10.07 12.29 -1.86
CA PRO A 107 10.77 11.08 -2.26
C PRO A 107 10.15 9.86 -1.58
N ASP A 108 10.05 8.74 -2.29
CA ASP A 108 9.53 7.47 -1.75
C ASP A 108 8.10 7.56 -1.18
N SER A 109 7.28 8.48 -1.68
CA SER A 109 5.88 8.69 -1.24
C SER A 109 5.07 7.40 -1.14
N ILE A 110 5.18 6.54 -2.15
CA ILE A 110 4.43 5.28 -2.18
C ILE A 110 4.93 4.31 -1.13
N ASN A 111 6.24 4.24 -0.88
CA ASN A 111 6.80 3.39 0.18
C ASN A 111 6.38 3.90 1.56
N ILE A 112 6.35 5.22 1.77
CA ILE A 112 5.83 5.81 3.02
C ILE A 112 4.37 5.44 3.22
N LEU A 113 3.55 5.52 2.17
CA LEU A 113 2.15 5.10 2.21
C LEU A 113 2.02 3.59 2.51
N GLU A 114 2.85 2.76 1.89
CA GLU A 114 2.88 1.31 2.14
C GLU A 114 3.24 1.00 3.60
N GLN A 115 4.23 1.68 4.18
CA GLN A 115 4.58 1.52 5.59
C GLN A 115 3.43 1.96 6.52
N GLU A 116 2.75 3.06 6.22
CA GLU A 116 1.55 3.47 6.97
C GLU A 116 0.45 2.42 6.87
N PHE A 117 0.17 1.90 5.66
CA PHE A 117 -0.78 0.82 5.46
C PHE A 117 -0.41 -0.44 6.25
N LEU A 118 0.87 -0.83 6.27
CA LEU A 118 1.36 -2.02 6.97
C LEU A 118 1.12 -1.94 8.48
N LYS A 119 1.22 -0.74 9.08
CA LYS A 119 0.90 -0.51 10.50
C LYS A 119 -0.56 -0.82 10.81
N PHE A 120 -1.48 -0.35 9.97
CA PHE A 120 -2.92 -0.53 10.22
C PHE A 120 -3.43 -1.92 9.81
N SER A 121 -2.92 -2.49 8.72
CA SER A 121 -3.26 -3.84 8.27
C SER A 121 -2.78 -4.95 9.21
N ALA A 122 -2.00 -4.61 10.25
CA ALA A 122 -1.68 -5.55 11.32
C ALA A 122 -2.89 -5.87 12.21
N ASN A 123 -3.81 -4.91 12.41
CA ASN A 123 -4.94 -5.04 13.33
C ASN A 123 -6.31 -4.80 12.68
N HIS A 124 -6.34 -4.40 11.41
CA HIS A 124 -7.56 -4.11 10.66
C HIS A 124 -7.56 -4.87 9.34
N GLU A 125 -8.57 -5.72 9.14
CA GLU A 125 -8.70 -6.49 7.90
C GLU A 125 -9.39 -5.70 6.79
N SER A 126 -10.27 -4.77 7.16
CA SER A 126 -11.06 -3.96 6.24
C SER A 126 -10.50 -2.54 6.16
N ILE A 127 -9.78 -2.26 5.07
CA ILE A 127 -9.14 -0.97 4.82
C ILE A 127 -9.52 -0.47 3.43
N LEU A 128 -9.95 0.80 3.37
CA LEU A 128 -10.20 1.55 2.14
C LEU A 128 -9.21 2.72 2.07
N LEU A 129 -8.43 2.79 1.00
CA LEU A 129 -7.64 3.95 0.63
C LEU A 129 -8.38 4.70 -0.49
N THR A 130 -8.45 6.03 -0.40
CA THR A 130 -9.09 6.86 -1.41
C THR A 130 -8.44 8.22 -1.54
N GLY A 131 -8.48 8.84 -2.72
CA GLY A 131 -7.97 10.20 -2.96
C GLY A 131 -7.02 10.25 -4.15
N ASP A 132 -6.22 11.30 -4.24
CA ASP A 132 -5.32 11.57 -5.36
C ASP A 132 -3.93 10.96 -5.09
N PHE A 133 -3.61 9.90 -5.82
CA PHE A 133 -2.33 9.21 -5.71
C PHE A 133 -1.28 9.76 -6.68
N ASN A 134 -1.67 10.66 -7.60
CA ASN A 134 -0.86 11.10 -8.75
C ASN A 134 -0.15 9.94 -9.49
N SER A 135 -0.78 8.77 -9.45
CA SER A 135 -0.23 7.49 -9.91
C SER A 135 -1.02 7.02 -11.12
N ARG A 136 -0.39 6.93 -12.29
CA ARG A 136 -1.05 6.46 -13.52
C ARG A 136 -0.72 4.99 -13.69
N THR A 137 -1.72 4.12 -13.53
CA THR A 137 -1.50 2.66 -13.50
C THR A 137 -1.86 1.96 -14.81
N ALA A 138 -2.47 2.68 -15.75
CA ALA A 138 -3.14 2.12 -16.91
C ALA A 138 -4.11 0.97 -16.52
N ALA A 139 -4.19 -0.07 -17.35
CA ALA A 139 -4.97 -1.28 -17.07
C ALA A 139 -4.12 -2.43 -16.47
N ASN A 140 -2.91 -2.14 -15.98
CA ASN A 140 -1.99 -3.16 -15.49
C ASN A 140 -2.51 -3.83 -14.21
N LEU A 141 -2.24 -5.12 -14.03
CA LEU A 141 -2.70 -5.92 -12.88
C LEU A 141 -2.18 -5.38 -11.55
N ASP A 142 -3.07 -5.33 -10.56
CA ASP A 142 -2.78 -5.04 -9.14
C ASP A 142 -2.64 -6.31 -8.29
N PHE A 143 -2.69 -7.49 -8.91
CA PHE A 143 -2.41 -8.79 -8.30
C PHE A 143 -1.37 -9.56 -9.13
N TYR A 144 -0.78 -10.61 -8.55
CA TYR A 144 0.11 -11.54 -9.25
C TYR A 144 -0.72 -12.55 -10.06
N GLU A 145 -0.47 -12.64 -11.36
CA GLU A 145 -1.05 -13.68 -12.20
C GLU A 145 -0.14 -14.91 -12.15
N ILE A 146 -0.66 -16.03 -11.66
CA ILE A 146 0.05 -17.31 -11.66
C ILE A 146 -0.40 -18.07 -12.90
N THR A 147 0.47 -18.14 -13.91
CA THR A 147 0.19 -18.81 -15.19
C THR A 147 0.62 -20.28 -15.22
N ASN A 148 1.32 -20.77 -14.19
CA ASN A 148 1.89 -22.11 -14.17
C ASN A 148 1.26 -22.99 -13.08
N THR A 149 0.36 -23.88 -13.50
CA THR A 149 -0.13 -25.02 -12.72
C THR A 149 0.95 -26.11 -12.68
N ASN A 150 2.10 -25.84 -12.06
CA ASN A 150 2.96 -26.93 -11.60
C ASN A 150 2.51 -27.26 -10.18
N HIS A 151 1.78 -28.37 -10.07
CA HIS A 151 0.91 -28.79 -8.98
C HIS A 151 1.56 -29.05 -7.60
N ASP A 152 2.77 -28.57 -7.30
CA ASP A 152 3.59 -29.14 -6.20
C ASP A 152 4.07 -28.19 -5.10
N THR A 153 3.48 -27.00 -4.92
CA THR A 153 3.73 -26.22 -3.70
C THR A 153 2.45 -25.79 -3.03
N SER A 154 2.41 -25.98 -1.71
CA SER A 154 1.35 -25.62 -0.76
C SER A 154 1.08 -24.11 -0.64
N ASP A 155 1.56 -23.29 -1.58
CA ASP A 155 1.45 -21.83 -1.61
C ASP A 155 0.15 -21.37 -2.31
N ASN A 156 -0.94 -22.12 -2.11
CA ASN A 156 -2.24 -21.89 -2.75
C ASN A 156 -3.00 -20.64 -2.24
N PHE A 157 -2.49 -19.91 -1.25
CA PHE A 157 -3.24 -18.83 -0.60
C PHE A 157 -3.49 -17.61 -1.48
N ASN A 158 -2.56 -17.23 -2.37
CA ASN A 158 -2.77 -16.08 -3.27
C ASN A 158 -3.53 -16.45 -4.56
N ILE A 159 -3.64 -17.74 -4.88
CA ILE A 159 -4.26 -18.26 -6.12
C ILE A 159 -5.79 -18.09 -6.08
N ASP A 160 -6.39 -18.08 -4.90
CA ASP A 160 -7.85 -18.10 -4.75
C ASP A 160 -8.49 -16.70 -4.82
N PHE A 161 -7.80 -15.65 -4.33
CA PHE A 161 -8.41 -14.33 -4.18
C PHE A 161 -8.79 -13.64 -5.51
N SER A 162 -7.90 -13.61 -6.51
CA SER A 162 -8.16 -12.91 -7.77
C SER A 162 -9.17 -13.65 -8.68
N ASN A 163 -9.17 -14.98 -8.63
CA ASN A 163 -10.15 -15.80 -9.36
C ASN A 163 -11.55 -15.69 -8.74
N ASN A 164 -11.63 -15.35 -7.45
CA ASN A 164 -12.87 -15.17 -6.73
C ASN A 164 -13.51 -13.77 -6.87
N LEU A 165 -12.90 -12.83 -7.61
CA LEU A 165 -13.49 -11.51 -7.83
C LEU A 165 -14.90 -11.56 -8.46
N HIS A 166 -15.16 -12.59 -9.26
CA HIS A 166 -16.49 -12.82 -9.84
C HIS A 166 -17.56 -13.09 -8.76
N LYS A 167 -17.18 -13.63 -7.58
CA LYS A 167 -18.09 -13.80 -6.43
C LYS A 167 -18.60 -12.46 -5.89
N PHE A 168 -17.86 -11.38 -6.12
CA PHE A 168 -18.23 -10.01 -5.74
C PHE A 168 -18.81 -9.20 -6.91
N HIS A 169 -19.21 -9.86 -8.01
CA HIS A 169 -19.67 -9.21 -9.23
C HIS A 169 -18.67 -8.19 -9.82
N MET A 170 -17.37 -8.40 -9.60
CA MET A 170 -16.31 -7.56 -10.12
C MET A 170 -15.57 -8.24 -11.27
N SER A 171 -15.16 -7.44 -12.26
CA SER A 171 -14.25 -7.94 -13.30
C SER A 171 -12.90 -8.29 -12.69
N ARG A 172 -12.33 -9.42 -13.11
CA ARG A 172 -10.97 -9.81 -12.74
C ARG A 172 -9.95 -8.78 -13.24
N PHE A 173 -10.16 -8.28 -14.45
CA PHE A 173 -9.26 -7.32 -15.10
C PHE A 173 -9.89 -5.92 -15.07
N ARG A 174 -9.06 -4.91 -14.80
CA ARG A 174 -9.47 -3.51 -14.89
C ARG A 174 -9.40 -3.01 -16.31
N ASN A 175 -10.36 -2.18 -16.66
CA ASN A 175 -10.22 -1.21 -17.73
C ASN A 175 -9.68 0.11 -17.20
N SER A 176 -9.21 0.95 -18.11
CA SER A 176 -8.83 2.32 -17.82
C SER A 176 -8.79 3.10 -19.13
N CYS A 177 -9.46 4.24 -19.20
CA CYS A 177 -9.33 5.18 -20.30
C CYS A 177 -7.92 5.78 -20.37
N ASP A 178 -7.23 5.88 -19.23
CA ASP A 178 -5.81 6.25 -19.19
C ASP A 178 -4.94 5.05 -19.56
N LYS A 179 -4.23 5.15 -20.69
CA LYS A 179 -3.30 4.10 -21.14
C LYS A 179 -1.84 4.37 -20.73
N THR A 180 -1.60 5.49 -20.05
CA THR A 180 -0.25 5.89 -19.64
C THR A 180 0.08 5.30 -18.28
N LYS A 181 1.36 5.00 -18.08
CA LYS A 181 1.90 4.57 -16.79
C LYS A 181 3.08 5.46 -16.39
N ASN A 182 3.10 5.90 -15.14
CA ASN A 182 4.22 6.67 -14.57
C ASN A 182 4.99 5.86 -13.50
N HIS A 183 6.01 6.48 -12.90
CA HIS A 183 6.85 5.80 -11.91
C HIS A 183 6.05 5.47 -10.64
N PHE A 184 5.27 6.42 -10.13
CA PHE A 184 4.38 6.21 -8.98
C PHE A 184 3.33 5.14 -9.25
N GLY A 185 2.78 5.07 -10.47
CA GLY A 185 1.86 4.00 -10.86
C GLY A 185 2.48 2.61 -10.82
N ASN A 186 3.76 2.45 -11.17
CA ASN A 186 4.44 1.16 -11.01
C ASN A 186 4.60 0.78 -9.54
N LEU A 187 5.00 1.74 -8.70
CA LEU A 187 5.13 1.56 -7.25
C LEU A 187 3.79 1.23 -6.58
N LEU A 188 2.71 1.92 -6.99
CA LEU A 188 1.37 1.69 -6.45
C LEU A 188 0.86 0.29 -6.78
N LEU A 189 1.04 -0.17 -8.03
CA LEU A 189 0.66 -1.51 -8.43
C LEU A 189 1.42 -2.59 -7.66
N GLU A 190 2.70 -2.35 -7.40
CA GLU A 190 3.52 -3.20 -6.55
C GLU A 190 3.03 -3.25 -5.12
N MET A 191 2.78 -2.09 -4.49
CA MET A 191 2.18 -2.02 -3.16
C MET A 191 0.87 -2.83 -3.16
N CYS A 192 0.04 -2.71 -4.20
CA CYS A 192 -1.20 -3.46 -4.27
C CYS A 192 -0.96 -4.98 -4.32
N ARG A 193 -0.06 -5.45 -5.18
CA ARG A 193 0.28 -6.86 -5.32
C ARG A 193 0.87 -7.46 -4.04
N ASN A 194 1.73 -6.71 -3.36
CA ASN A 194 2.41 -7.17 -2.15
C ASN A 194 1.47 -7.26 -0.94
N ASN A 195 0.38 -6.50 -0.96
CA ASN A 195 -0.51 -6.33 0.20
C ASN A 195 -1.94 -6.80 -0.06
N ASN A 196 -2.19 -7.51 -1.17
CA ASN A 196 -3.52 -7.98 -1.58
C ASN A 196 -4.57 -6.84 -1.59
N LEU A 197 -4.17 -5.71 -2.17
CA LEU A 197 -5.05 -4.57 -2.40
C LEU A 197 -5.56 -4.57 -3.83
N PHE A 198 -6.81 -4.16 -3.98
CA PHE A 198 -7.50 -4.16 -5.26
C PHE A 198 -7.97 -2.75 -5.57
N ILE A 199 -7.57 -2.23 -6.73
CA ILE A 199 -8.06 -0.96 -7.24
C ILE A 199 -9.48 -1.19 -7.78
N LEU A 200 -10.45 -0.39 -7.33
CA LEU A 200 -11.86 -0.54 -7.71
C LEU A 200 -12.17 0.10 -9.07
N ASN A 201 -11.45 1.16 -9.45
CA ASN A 201 -11.59 1.85 -10.74
C ASN A 201 -11.43 0.90 -11.91
N GLY A 202 -12.34 0.96 -12.88
CA GLY A 202 -12.27 0.11 -14.06
C GLY A 202 -12.72 -1.34 -13.88
N ARG A 203 -13.26 -1.76 -12.71
CA ARG A 203 -13.74 -3.14 -12.51
C ARG A 203 -15.07 -3.29 -11.77
N VAL A 204 -15.48 -2.29 -11.00
CA VAL A 204 -16.72 -2.30 -10.21
C VAL A 204 -17.87 -1.74 -11.03
N GLU A 205 -19.10 -2.18 -10.73
CA GLU A 205 -20.31 -1.57 -11.30
C GLU A 205 -20.33 -0.05 -11.07
N GLY A 206 -20.70 0.71 -12.10
CA GLY A 206 -20.60 2.18 -12.11
C GLY A 206 -19.34 2.75 -12.78
N ASP A 207 -18.25 1.99 -12.86
CA ASP A 207 -17.01 2.39 -13.55
C ASP A 207 -16.28 1.19 -14.16
N LYS A 208 -16.98 0.42 -15.01
CA LYS A 208 -16.38 -0.74 -15.69
C LYS A 208 -15.39 -0.35 -16.78
N GLU A 209 -15.45 0.88 -17.28
CA GLU A 209 -14.57 1.38 -18.36
C GLU A 209 -13.28 2.02 -17.80
N GLY A 210 -13.28 2.42 -16.53
CA GLY A 210 -12.16 3.09 -15.86
C GLY A 210 -12.00 4.52 -16.36
N LEU A 211 -13.04 5.31 -16.18
CA LEU A 211 -13.14 6.69 -16.68
C LEU A 211 -12.02 7.58 -16.13
N PHE A 212 -11.67 8.61 -16.89
CA PHE A 212 -10.71 9.62 -16.45
C PHE A 212 -11.19 10.32 -15.18
N THR A 213 -10.28 10.50 -14.23
CA THR A 213 -10.56 11.19 -12.97
C THR A 213 -9.94 12.59 -12.92
N CYS A 214 -9.01 12.89 -13.83
CA CYS A 214 -8.36 14.19 -13.94
C CYS A 214 -8.17 14.64 -15.39
N ARG A 215 -8.63 15.87 -15.70
CA ARG A 215 -8.51 16.59 -17.00
C ARG A 215 -8.96 15.82 -18.24
N GLN A 216 -9.85 14.82 -18.11
CA GLN A 216 -10.19 13.91 -19.21
C GLN A 216 -8.94 13.28 -19.87
N SER A 217 -7.89 13.04 -19.07
CA SER A 217 -6.59 12.62 -19.59
C SER A 217 -5.87 11.59 -18.73
N SER A 218 -6.14 11.56 -17.43
CA SER A 218 -5.49 10.64 -16.50
C SER A 218 -6.45 10.05 -15.48
N VAL A 219 -6.10 8.85 -15.02
CA VAL A 219 -6.69 8.21 -13.85
C VAL A 219 -5.63 8.27 -12.75
N VAL A 220 -5.87 9.07 -11.72
CA VAL A 220 -4.94 9.32 -10.61
C VAL A 220 -5.63 9.29 -9.25
N ASP A 221 -6.92 9.61 -9.23
CA ASP A 221 -7.81 9.38 -8.09
C ASP A 221 -8.33 7.94 -8.09
N TYR A 222 -8.20 7.24 -6.96
CA TYR A 222 -8.61 5.83 -6.85
C TYR A 222 -9.41 5.56 -5.59
N PHE A 223 -10.26 4.54 -5.65
CA PHE A 223 -10.59 3.72 -4.48
C PHE A 223 -9.79 2.42 -4.54
N ILE A 224 -9.10 2.08 -3.45
CA ILE A 224 -8.27 0.87 -3.32
C ILE A 224 -8.62 0.21 -2.00
N CYS A 225 -8.96 -1.07 -1.98
CA CYS A 225 -9.32 -1.74 -0.73
C CYS A 225 -8.63 -3.08 -0.53
N THR A 226 -8.60 -3.53 0.73
CA THR A 226 -8.23 -4.92 1.06
C THR A 226 -9.26 -5.90 0.51
N TYR A 227 -8.82 -7.14 0.29
CA TYR A 227 -9.69 -8.21 -0.17
C TYR A 227 -10.97 -8.38 0.68
N ASN A 228 -10.84 -8.33 2.01
CA ASN A 228 -11.96 -8.54 2.93
C ASN A 228 -13.08 -7.50 2.79
N LEU A 229 -12.77 -6.31 2.29
CA LEU A 229 -13.76 -5.25 2.09
C LEU A 229 -14.52 -5.38 0.75
N LEU A 230 -14.03 -6.21 -0.18
CA LEU A 230 -14.63 -6.34 -1.51
C LEU A 230 -16.09 -6.81 -1.48
N SER A 231 -16.44 -7.67 -0.53
CA SER A 231 -17.82 -8.17 -0.34
C SER A 231 -18.82 -7.06 -0.01
N CYS A 232 -18.34 -5.94 0.53
CA CYS A 232 -19.16 -4.80 0.91
C CYS A 232 -19.28 -3.78 -0.24
N VAL A 233 -18.44 -3.85 -1.28
CA VAL A 233 -18.43 -2.88 -2.39
C VAL A 233 -19.57 -3.21 -3.35
N VAL A 234 -20.53 -2.28 -3.49
CA VAL A 234 -21.70 -2.45 -4.37
C VAL A 234 -21.57 -1.62 -5.64
N ASN A 235 -21.05 -0.41 -5.54
CA ASN A 235 -20.95 0.51 -6.67
C ASN A 235 -19.76 1.45 -6.48
N MET A 236 -19.11 1.80 -7.59
CA MET A 236 -18.12 2.86 -7.62
C MET A 236 -18.25 3.58 -8.97
N SER A 237 -18.35 4.90 -8.95
CA SER A 237 -18.42 5.69 -10.19
C SER A 237 -17.62 6.99 -10.10
N VAL A 238 -17.16 7.43 -11.26
CA VAL A 238 -16.59 8.76 -11.47
C VAL A 238 -17.75 9.70 -11.83
N LEU A 239 -17.95 10.75 -11.04
CA LEU A 239 -18.98 11.74 -11.30
C LEU A 239 -18.53 12.71 -12.39
N ASP A 240 -19.49 13.44 -12.97
CA ASP A 240 -19.18 14.46 -13.97
C ASP A 240 -18.27 15.55 -13.40
N PHE A 241 -17.29 15.97 -14.21
CA PHE A 241 -16.44 17.10 -13.87
C PHE A 241 -17.30 18.36 -13.72
N SER A 242 -17.06 19.09 -12.64
CA SER A 242 -17.68 20.39 -12.40
C SER A 242 -16.62 21.39 -11.95
N ALA A 243 -16.49 22.46 -12.73
CA ALA A 243 -15.61 23.58 -12.44
C ALA A 243 -15.96 24.33 -11.13
N LEU A 244 -17.14 24.04 -10.55
CA LEU A 244 -17.54 24.56 -9.23
C LEU A 244 -16.82 23.84 -8.08
N PHE A 245 -16.41 22.58 -8.28
CA PHE A 245 -15.87 21.73 -7.22
C PHE A 245 -14.37 21.49 -7.35
N SER A 246 -13.83 21.52 -8.56
CA SER A 246 -12.41 21.36 -8.83
C SER A 246 -12.01 22.09 -10.10
N ASP A 247 -10.73 22.44 -10.23
CA ASP A 247 -10.15 22.95 -11.46
C ASP A 247 -9.90 21.84 -12.48
N VAL A 248 -9.62 20.61 -12.01
CA VAL A 248 -9.15 19.53 -12.88
C VAL A 248 -9.64 18.13 -12.53
N HIS A 249 -10.14 17.88 -11.32
CA HIS A 249 -10.54 16.54 -10.86
C HIS A 249 -12.05 16.34 -10.92
N SER A 250 -12.47 15.13 -11.29
CA SER A 250 -13.84 14.66 -11.14
C SER A 250 -14.00 14.00 -9.78
N PRO A 251 -15.10 14.24 -9.03
CA PRO A 251 -15.35 13.51 -7.80
C PRO A 251 -15.55 12.02 -8.04
N LEU A 252 -15.08 11.18 -7.12
CA LEU A 252 -15.38 9.75 -7.11
C LEU A 252 -16.38 9.47 -6.00
N ASN A 253 -17.25 8.49 -6.23
CA ASN A 253 -18.13 7.95 -5.19
C ASN A 253 -18.02 6.44 -5.12
N CYS A 254 -18.13 5.91 -3.90
CA CYS A 254 -18.15 4.47 -3.64
C CYS A 254 -19.27 4.18 -2.64
N LYS A 255 -20.07 3.16 -2.94
CA LYS A 255 -21.14 2.67 -2.07
C LYS A 255 -20.70 1.35 -1.45
N LEU A 256 -20.57 1.36 -0.14
CA LEU A 256 -20.37 0.17 0.68
C LEU A 256 -21.69 -0.23 1.35
N VAL A 257 -22.00 -1.52 1.36
CA VAL A 257 -23.13 -2.10 2.09
C VAL A 257 -22.60 -3.19 3.00
N PHE A 258 -22.87 -3.04 4.29
CA PHE A 258 -22.51 -4.00 5.31
C PHE A 258 -23.75 -4.79 5.68
N ASN A 259 -23.71 -6.11 5.51
CA ASN A 259 -24.82 -6.96 5.89
C ASN A 259 -24.89 -7.02 7.42
N SER A 260 -26.08 -6.78 7.96
CA SER A 260 -26.34 -6.97 9.38
C SER A 260 -26.11 -8.43 9.75
N ILE A 261 -25.44 -8.66 10.89
CA ILE A 261 -25.26 -9.99 11.50
C ILE A 261 -26.61 -10.74 11.63
N ASP A 262 -27.74 -10.02 11.68
CA ASP A 262 -29.09 -10.56 11.83
C ASP A 262 -29.66 -11.21 10.54
N ASN A 263 -29.01 -11.07 9.38
CA ASN A 263 -29.50 -11.58 8.07
C ASN A 263 -28.61 -12.68 7.46
N ILE A 264 -28.00 -13.54 8.29
CA ILE A 264 -27.48 -14.81 7.79
C ILE A 264 -28.68 -15.69 7.44
N VAL A 265 -29.25 -15.47 6.27
CA VAL A 265 -30.11 -16.45 5.59
C VAL A 265 -29.21 -17.63 5.24
N GLU A 266 -29.62 -18.83 5.65
CA GLU A 266 -29.04 -20.11 5.24
C GLU A 266 -28.90 -20.17 3.72
N CYS A 267 -27.75 -19.73 3.20
CA CYS A 267 -27.31 -20.06 1.86
C CYS A 267 -26.53 -21.37 1.98
N ASP A 268 -27.18 -22.45 1.54
CA ASP A 268 -26.70 -23.81 1.32
C ASP A 268 -25.33 -24.17 1.94
N ASP A 269 -25.40 -25.06 2.93
CA ASP A 269 -24.36 -25.71 3.74
C ASP A 269 -23.22 -26.39 2.95
N ILE A 270 -22.50 -25.68 2.08
CA ILE A 270 -21.34 -26.26 1.38
C ILE A 270 -20.00 -25.71 1.84
N LEU A 271 -19.86 -24.56 2.54
CA LEU A 271 -18.51 -24.09 2.87
C LEU A 271 -18.32 -23.22 4.12
N ILE A 272 -19.12 -23.39 5.18
CA ILE A 272 -18.78 -22.80 6.50
C ILE A 272 -17.67 -23.61 7.21
N ASN A 273 -17.50 -24.89 6.89
CA ASN A 273 -16.50 -25.74 7.54
C ASN A 273 -15.05 -25.44 7.14
N ASP A 274 -14.80 -24.86 5.96
CA ASP A 274 -13.45 -24.41 5.55
C ASP A 274 -13.10 -23.00 6.03
N LEU A 275 -14.08 -22.28 6.62
CA LEU A 275 -13.87 -21.00 7.32
C LEU A 275 -13.66 -21.19 8.81
N THR A 276 -13.54 -22.43 9.29
CA THR A 276 -13.04 -22.67 10.64
C THR A 276 -11.68 -21.98 10.76
N CYS A 277 -11.62 -21.05 11.71
CA CYS A 277 -10.46 -20.35 12.20
C CYS A 277 -9.27 -21.30 12.37
N HIS A 278 -8.56 -21.56 11.27
CA HIS A 278 -7.18 -21.96 11.37
C HIS A 278 -6.53 -20.71 11.96
N GLU A 279 -6.05 -20.82 13.20
CA GLU A 279 -5.08 -19.88 13.74
C GLU A 279 -4.19 -19.50 12.58
N ARG A 280 -4.30 -18.27 12.08
CA ARG A 280 -3.28 -17.74 11.19
C ARG A 280 -2.03 -17.89 12.03
N LYS A 281 -1.16 -18.86 11.73
CA LYS A 281 0.24 -18.78 12.09
C LYS A 281 0.65 -17.46 11.48
N GLY A 282 0.62 -16.41 12.30
CA GLY A 282 0.70 -15.05 11.81
C GLY A 282 1.92 -14.97 10.93
N PHE A 283 1.75 -14.44 9.71
CA PHE A 283 2.88 -13.98 8.93
C PHE A 283 3.65 -13.04 9.86
N LYS A 284 4.79 -13.51 10.38
CA LYS A 284 5.59 -12.72 11.30
C LYS A 284 6.20 -11.62 10.46
N LYS A 285 5.67 -10.40 10.53
CA LYS A 285 6.14 -9.27 9.73
C LYS A 285 7.50 -8.78 10.24
N TRP A 286 8.24 -8.09 9.37
CA TRP A 286 9.54 -7.51 9.71
C TRP A 286 9.32 -6.41 10.72
N ASP A 287 10.07 -6.49 11.81
CA ASP A 287 10.02 -5.57 12.92
C ASP A 287 11.24 -4.65 12.81
N CYS A 288 11.01 -3.38 12.43
CA CYS A 288 12.09 -2.42 12.23
C CYS A 288 12.90 -2.14 13.50
N GLU A 289 12.32 -2.36 14.68
CA GLU A 289 13.03 -2.21 15.96
C GLU A 289 14.08 -3.31 16.17
N LYS A 290 14.03 -4.39 15.38
CA LYS A 290 14.96 -5.52 15.47
C LYS A 290 16.07 -5.50 14.42
N GLU A 291 16.21 -4.43 13.65
CA GLU A 291 17.26 -4.26 12.63
C GLU A 291 18.68 -4.51 13.19
N ALA A 292 19.01 -3.87 14.32
CA ALA A 292 20.33 -3.99 14.94
C ALA A 292 20.62 -5.39 15.48
N GLU A 293 19.59 -6.19 15.78
CA GLU A 293 19.73 -7.56 16.23
C GLU A 293 19.89 -8.52 15.04
N PHE A 294 19.11 -8.31 13.98
CA PHE A 294 19.27 -9.05 12.72
C PHE A 294 20.69 -8.90 12.17
N LEU A 295 21.24 -7.68 12.12
CA LEU A 295 22.60 -7.44 11.65
C LEU A 295 23.68 -8.15 12.49
N ARG A 296 23.42 -8.34 13.79
CA ARG A 296 24.32 -9.09 14.68
C ARG A 296 24.29 -10.60 14.43
N ASN A 297 23.19 -11.12 13.91
CA ASN A 297 22.98 -12.55 13.71
C ASN A 297 23.44 -13.07 12.34
N ILE A 298 23.81 -12.16 11.43
CA ILE A 298 24.38 -12.53 10.14
C ILE A 298 25.71 -13.25 10.36
N ASP A 299 25.80 -14.49 9.89
CA ASP A 299 26.98 -15.33 10.05
C ASP A 299 28.12 -14.83 9.15
N ARG A 300 29.14 -14.25 9.78
CA ARG A 300 30.32 -13.73 9.08
C ARG A 300 31.09 -14.81 8.34
N ASN A 301 31.09 -16.06 8.82
CA ASN A 301 31.80 -17.14 8.14
C ASN A 301 31.13 -17.47 6.79
N LYS A 302 29.79 -17.41 6.75
CA LYS A 302 29.03 -17.59 5.51
C LYS A 302 29.21 -16.40 4.55
N ILE A 303 29.37 -15.18 5.06
CA ILE A 303 29.76 -14.02 4.25
C ILE A 303 31.14 -14.24 3.62
N ASP A 304 32.11 -14.71 4.41
CA ASP A 304 33.47 -14.94 3.91
C ASP A 304 33.50 -16.05 2.85
N GLN A 305 32.71 -17.11 3.04
CA GLN A 305 32.50 -18.14 2.01
C GLN A 305 31.88 -17.57 0.74
N LEU A 306 30.82 -16.75 0.86
CA LEU A 306 30.18 -16.10 -0.28
C LEU A 306 31.15 -15.18 -1.04
N ASN A 307 32.01 -14.45 -0.33
CA ASN A 307 33.04 -13.60 -0.94
C ASN A 307 34.11 -14.43 -1.67
N ASN A 308 34.47 -15.60 -1.14
CA ASN A 308 35.36 -16.54 -1.81
C ASN A 308 34.71 -17.13 -3.08
N ASP A 309 33.44 -17.54 -3.00
CA ASP A 309 32.69 -18.04 -4.16
C ASP A 309 32.58 -16.96 -5.25
N LEU A 310 32.31 -15.71 -4.86
CA LEU A 310 32.24 -14.55 -5.77
C LEU A 310 33.59 -14.22 -6.42
N THR A 311 34.70 -14.38 -5.70
CA THR A 311 36.04 -14.13 -6.25
C THR A 311 36.53 -15.28 -7.14
N MET A 312 36.10 -16.52 -6.88
CA MET A 312 36.39 -17.68 -7.74
C MET A 312 35.57 -17.68 -9.04
N LEU A 313 34.49 -16.90 -9.13
CA LEU A 313 33.66 -16.76 -10.34
C LEU A 313 34.30 -15.94 -11.47
N ASN A 314 35.57 -15.58 -11.33
CA ASN A 314 36.27 -14.79 -12.33
C ASN A 314 36.91 -15.70 -13.39
N THR A 315 36.18 -15.95 -14.48
CA THR A 315 36.54 -15.56 -15.86
C THR A 315 35.87 -16.46 -16.93
N SER A 316 35.11 -15.79 -17.80
CA SER A 316 34.72 -16.16 -19.19
C SER A 316 33.45 -16.98 -19.50
N ILE A 317 32.87 -17.79 -18.62
CA ILE A 317 31.53 -18.39 -18.87
C ILE A 317 30.74 -18.51 -17.56
N LEU A 318 29.75 -17.63 -17.36
CA LEU A 318 28.83 -17.70 -16.22
C LEU A 318 27.64 -18.60 -16.59
N ALA A 319 27.61 -19.82 -16.06
CA ALA A 319 26.44 -20.68 -16.13
C ALA A 319 25.33 -20.17 -15.19
N GLN A 320 24.07 -20.29 -15.61
CA GLN A 320 22.90 -19.91 -14.80
C GLN A 320 22.89 -20.62 -13.44
N GLU A 321 23.38 -21.86 -13.38
CA GLU A 321 23.49 -22.65 -12.15
C GLU A 321 24.38 -21.99 -11.10
N ASN A 322 25.45 -21.32 -11.51
CA ASN A 322 26.33 -20.60 -10.59
C ASN A 322 25.65 -19.37 -9.99
N ILE A 323 24.83 -18.69 -10.79
CA ILE A 323 24.03 -17.54 -10.32
C ILE A 323 22.97 -18.01 -9.32
N ASN A 324 22.27 -19.11 -9.62
CA ASN A 324 21.27 -19.68 -8.73
C ASN A 324 21.89 -20.09 -7.39
N LYS A 325 23.07 -20.71 -7.39
CA LYS A 325 23.81 -21.07 -6.17
C LYS A 325 24.15 -19.87 -5.29
N ILE A 326 24.60 -18.77 -5.88
CA ILE A 326 24.88 -17.53 -5.12
C ILE A 326 23.60 -16.98 -4.51
N VAL A 327 22.51 -16.96 -5.29
CA VAL A 327 21.21 -16.47 -4.83
C VAL A 327 20.69 -17.34 -3.68
N GLU A 328 20.80 -18.65 -3.77
CA GLU A 328 20.45 -19.59 -2.69
C GLU A 328 21.32 -19.35 -1.45
N SER A 329 22.63 -19.16 -1.59
CA SER A 329 23.53 -18.88 -0.47
C SER A 329 23.21 -17.55 0.22
N VAL A 330 22.91 -16.50 -0.55
CA VAL A 330 22.48 -15.20 0.00
C VAL A 330 21.14 -15.33 0.73
N ASN A 331 20.18 -16.03 0.13
CA ASN A 331 18.87 -16.25 0.74
C ASN A 331 19.00 -17.05 2.05
N GLY A 332 19.80 -18.12 2.05
CA GLY A 332 20.08 -18.92 3.24
C GLY A 332 20.69 -18.09 4.36
N LEU A 333 21.70 -17.26 4.05
CA LEU A 333 22.32 -16.36 5.04
C LEU A 333 21.30 -15.44 5.73
N MET A 334 20.38 -14.87 4.95
CA MET A 334 19.36 -13.95 5.46
C MET A 334 18.29 -14.69 6.26
N LEU A 335 17.86 -15.86 5.79
CA LEU A 335 16.89 -16.73 6.48
C LEU A 335 17.43 -17.22 7.82
N ASP A 336 18.67 -17.71 7.86
CA ASP A 336 19.30 -18.17 9.11
C ASP A 336 19.41 -17.08 10.17
N SER A 337 19.67 -15.85 9.73
CA SER A 337 19.71 -14.68 10.62
C SER A 337 18.32 -14.36 11.19
N ALA A 338 17.26 -14.54 10.40
CA ALA A 338 15.87 -14.32 10.80
C ALA A 338 15.28 -15.47 11.64
N GLU A 339 15.60 -16.72 11.34
CA GLU A 339 15.03 -17.91 12.00
C GLU A 339 15.50 -18.06 13.45
N LYS A 340 16.77 -17.70 13.75
CA LYS A 340 17.37 -17.85 15.09
C LYS A 340 16.59 -17.15 16.22
N LYS A 341 15.69 -16.23 15.89
CA LYS A 341 14.80 -15.57 16.87
C LYS A 341 13.34 -15.51 16.45
N ASN A 342 12.89 -16.49 15.67
CA ASN A 342 11.48 -16.60 15.34
C ASN A 342 10.99 -15.34 14.59
N MET A 343 11.87 -14.66 13.83
CA MET A 343 11.56 -13.38 13.20
C MET A 343 10.76 -13.57 11.91
N PHE A 344 10.84 -14.72 11.25
CA PHE A 344 10.01 -15.14 10.11
C PHE A 344 9.97 -16.68 9.99
N GLN A 345 8.86 -17.23 9.49
CA GLN A 345 8.79 -18.51 8.79
C GLN A 345 8.12 -18.19 7.44
N ASP A 346 8.71 -18.63 6.35
CA ASP A 346 8.29 -18.45 4.94
C ASP A 346 8.60 -17.10 4.30
N MET A 347 9.75 -17.08 3.60
CA MET A 347 10.26 -15.88 2.94
C MET A 347 11.09 -16.23 1.70
N GLN A 348 10.52 -16.98 0.73
CA GLN A 348 11.21 -17.22 -0.55
C GLN A 348 11.02 -16.09 -1.58
N CYS A 349 10.02 -15.20 -1.44
CA CYS A 349 9.69 -14.26 -2.53
C CYS A 349 9.88 -12.76 -2.25
N LEU A 350 10.04 -12.32 -1.00
CA LEU A 350 10.10 -10.88 -0.67
C LEU A 350 11.48 -10.23 -0.83
N TRP A 351 12.58 -11.00 -0.70
CA TRP A 351 13.93 -10.40 -0.61
C TRP A 351 14.71 -10.40 -1.91
N ALA A 352 14.51 -11.40 -2.78
CA ALA A 352 15.06 -11.37 -4.14
C ALA A 352 14.64 -10.07 -4.86
N TRP A 353 13.46 -9.55 -4.53
CA TRP A 353 12.89 -8.40 -5.21
C TRP A 353 13.37 -7.04 -4.64
N TYR A 354 13.55 -6.92 -3.32
CA TYR A 354 14.16 -5.72 -2.73
C TYR A 354 15.64 -5.53 -3.14
N PHE A 355 16.39 -6.64 -3.28
CA PHE A 355 17.79 -6.62 -3.72
C PHE A 355 17.97 -6.37 -5.23
N ILE A 356 16.99 -6.73 -6.07
CA ILE A 356 16.99 -6.39 -7.50
C ILE A 356 16.71 -4.89 -7.69
N ARG A 357 15.93 -4.25 -6.80
CA ARG A 357 15.54 -2.85 -6.97
C ARG A 357 16.66 -1.83 -6.75
N THR A 358 17.69 -2.18 -5.98
CA THR A 358 18.89 -1.37 -5.83
C THR A 358 19.83 -1.45 -7.04
N LYS A 359 19.59 -2.35 -8.01
CA LYS A 359 20.43 -2.51 -9.21
C LYS A 359 20.15 -1.54 -10.37
N ASN A 360 19.11 -0.70 -10.32
CA ASN A 360 18.85 0.31 -11.35
C ASN A 360 19.52 1.68 -11.11
N ARG A 361 20.49 1.77 -10.20
CA ARG A 361 21.45 2.88 -10.16
C ARG A 361 22.86 2.33 -10.05
N TYR A 362 23.58 2.27 -11.17
CA TYR A 362 25.03 2.06 -11.15
C TYR A 362 25.71 3.16 -10.33
N ARG A 363 26.10 2.83 -9.09
CA ARG A 363 27.37 3.24 -8.47
C ARG A 363 27.79 2.12 -7.53
N TYR A 364 28.97 1.57 -7.80
CA TYR A 364 29.69 0.57 -7.02
C TYR A 364 29.47 0.74 -5.50
N ILE A 365 29.02 -0.32 -4.82
CA ILE A 365 29.22 -0.42 -3.37
C ILE A 365 30.69 -0.79 -3.18
N ARG A 366 31.50 0.20 -2.85
CA ARG A 366 32.83 -0.01 -2.28
C ARG A 366 32.64 -0.20 -0.78
N ILE A 367 32.78 -1.43 -0.29
CA ILE A 367 32.84 -1.71 1.14
C ILE A 367 34.29 -1.45 1.57
N ASP A 368 34.59 -0.24 2.05
CA ASP A 368 35.89 0.05 2.66
C ASP A 368 35.87 -0.48 4.11
N ILE A 369 36.44 -1.67 4.31
CA ILE A 369 36.71 -2.22 5.64
C ILE A 369 38.01 -1.58 6.14
N LYS A 370 37.92 -0.60 7.04
CA LYS A 370 39.08 -0.13 7.80
C LYS A 370 39.43 -1.18 8.86
N ILE A 371 40.59 -1.81 8.67
CA ILE A 371 41.22 -2.67 9.68
C ILE A 371 42.16 -1.79 10.48
N ASP A 372 41.80 -1.43 11.72
CA ASP A 372 42.74 -0.86 12.68
C ASP A 372 43.68 -1.98 13.14
N GLN A 373 44.96 -1.92 12.72
CA GLN A 373 45.97 -2.84 13.23
C GLN A 373 46.57 -2.34 14.55
N PRO A 374 46.91 -3.23 15.51
CA PRO A 374 47.56 -2.84 16.74
C PRO A 374 48.99 -2.37 16.49
N LYS A 375 49.41 -1.30 17.18
CA LYS A 375 50.81 -0.86 17.22
C LYS A 375 51.68 -1.98 17.80
N HIS A 376 52.52 -2.59 16.96
CA HIS A 376 53.68 -3.34 17.41
C HIS A 376 54.94 -2.50 17.15
N GLU A 377 55.58 -2.08 18.24
CA GLU A 377 56.99 -1.74 18.28
C GLU A 377 57.80 -2.97 17.88
N TYR A 378 58.75 -2.85 16.96
CA TYR A 378 60.06 -3.49 17.09
C TYR A 378 61.11 -2.74 16.29
N ASN A 379 62.23 -2.52 16.97
CA ASN A 379 63.44 -1.82 16.56
C ASN A 379 64.18 -2.47 15.37
N ASN A 380 64.84 -1.60 14.61
CA ASN A 380 66.16 -1.73 13.96
C ASN A 380 66.55 -3.04 13.25
N LEU A 381 66.92 -2.92 11.97
CA LEU A 381 68.31 -3.12 11.53
C LEU A 381 68.50 -2.60 10.09
N LEU A 382 69.25 -1.51 9.98
CA LEU A 382 69.97 -1.06 8.79
C LEU A 382 71.44 -1.46 9.01
N MET A 383 72.02 -2.04 7.96
CA MET A 383 73.37 -2.65 7.83
C MET A 383 73.51 -4.11 8.22
#